data_AF-A0A2G7GS09-F1
#
_entry.id   AF-A0A2G7GS09-F1
#
_cell.length_a   1.000
_cell.length_b   1.000
_cell.length_c   1.000
_cell.angle_alpha   90.00
_cell.angle_beta   90.00
_cell.angle_gamma   90.00
#
_symmetry.space_group_name_H-M   'P 1'
#
loop_
_entity.id
_entity.type
_entity.pdbx_description
1 polymer ?
#
loop_
_entity_poly.entity_id
_entity_poly.type
_entity_poly.pdbx_seq_one_letter_code
_entity_poly.pdbx_strand_id
1 'polypeptide(L)'
;MKQKINRAGQLYSDMLTACPRKQHRDNMQVVLSCLLETLGISRFHAFTAKSPGAISRFLNHQNWSLRTLIRTIRQHALRTFQDSLRGRR
;
A
#
# COMPACT_ATOMS: atom_id res chain seq x y z
N MET A 1 3.02 -19.85 -15.19
CA MET A 1 3.92 -19.49 -14.07
C MET A 1 3.18 -18.58 -13.09
N LYS A 2 2.82 -19.05 -11.89
CA LYS A 2 2.32 -18.15 -10.84
C LYS A 2 3.52 -17.36 -10.31
N GLN A 3 3.60 -16.07 -10.62
CA GLN A 3 4.62 -15.21 -10.03
C GLN A 3 4.48 -15.29 -8.51
N LYS A 4 5.54 -15.74 -7.84
CA LYS A 4 5.64 -15.74 -6.38
C LYS A 4 5.58 -14.27 -5.95
N ILE A 5 4.41 -13.80 -5.51
CA ILE A 5 4.26 -12.42 -5.05
C ILE A 5 5.31 -12.21 -3.95
N ASN A 6 6.27 -11.32 -4.21
CA ASN A 6 7.28 -10.98 -3.22
C ASN A 6 6.58 -10.33 -2.01
N ARG A 7 7.18 -10.42 -0.80
CA ARG A 7 6.54 -9.91 0.43
C ARG A 7 6.08 -8.45 0.30
N ALA A 8 6.82 -7.62 -0.43
CA ALA A 8 6.49 -6.23 -0.72
C ALA A 8 5.23 -6.10 -1.59
N GLY A 9 5.07 -6.93 -2.63
CA GLY A 9 3.88 -6.99 -3.46
C GLY A 9 2.65 -7.48 -2.70
N GLN A 10 2.83 -8.39 -1.73
CA GLN A 10 1.75 -8.80 -0.85
C GLN A 10 1.32 -7.64 0.06
N LEU A 11 2.27 -6.92 0.67
CA LEU A 11 1.96 -5.74 1.48
C LEU A 11 1.21 -4.69 0.67
N TYR A 12 1.69 -4.39 -0.54
CA TYR A 12 1.06 -3.44 -1.45
C TYR A 12 -0.39 -3.85 -1.77
N SER A 13 -0.61 -5.11 -2.13
CA SER A 13 -1.96 -5.65 -2.36
C SER A 13 -2.84 -5.54 -1.13
N ASP A 14 -2.33 -5.92 0.05
CA ASP A 14 -3.08 -5.89 1.30
C ASP A 14 -3.44 -4.43 1.70
N MET A 15 -2.53 -3.46 1.50
CA MET A 15 -2.80 -2.04 1.69
C MET A 15 -3.94 -1.55 0.79
N LEU A 16 -3.98 -1.99 -0.48
CA LEU A 16 -5.08 -1.65 -1.39
C LEU A 16 -6.41 -2.27 -0.93
N THR A 17 -6.41 -3.50 -0.42
CA THR A 17 -7.65 -4.13 0.10
C THR A 17 -8.21 -3.44 1.35
N ALA A 18 -7.40 -2.67 2.10
CA ALA A 18 -7.90 -1.81 3.18
C ALA A 18 -8.85 -0.71 2.68
N CYS A 19 -8.85 -0.44 1.36
CA CYS A 19 -9.78 0.46 0.70
C CYS A 19 -10.91 -0.34 0.02
N PRO A 20 -12.16 -0.30 0.53
CA PRO A 20 -13.25 -1.13 0.02
C PRO A 20 -13.80 -0.64 -1.34
N ARG A 21 -13.74 0.67 -1.60
CA ARG A 21 -14.22 1.27 -2.84
C ARG A 21 -13.11 1.32 -3.90
N LYS A 22 -13.46 1.06 -5.16
CA LYS A 22 -12.52 1.15 -6.30
C LYS A 22 -11.82 2.51 -6.35
N GLN A 23 -12.59 3.60 -6.23
CA GLN A 23 -12.02 4.95 -6.22
C GLN A 23 -10.97 5.15 -5.11
N HIS A 24 -11.20 4.62 -3.91
CA HIS A 24 -10.24 4.72 -2.81
C HIS A 24 -9.00 3.87 -3.09
N ARG A 25 -9.15 2.69 -3.74
CA ARG A 25 -8.01 1.88 -4.17
C ARG A 25 -7.16 2.62 -5.19
N ASP A 26 -7.79 3.20 -6.21
CA ASP A 26 -7.08 3.95 -7.25
C ASP A 26 -6.33 5.14 -6.64
N ASN A 27 -6.96 5.88 -5.72
CA ASN A 27 -6.30 7.01 -5.03
C ASN A 27 -5.17 6.54 -4.11
N MET A 28 -5.37 5.45 -3.35
CA MET A 28 -4.32 4.85 -2.51
C MET A 28 -3.14 4.37 -3.37
N GLN A 29 -3.43 3.82 -4.54
CA GLN A 29 -2.42 3.38 -5.49
C GLN A 29 -1.55 4.54 -5.96
N VAL A 30 -2.15 5.70 -6.26
CA VAL A 30 -1.41 6.92 -6.60
C VAL A 30 -0.55 7.38 -5.44
N VAL A 31 -1.11 7.46 -4.21
CA VAL A 31 -0.35 7.87 -3.02
C VAL A 31 0.86 6.96 -2.78
N LEU A 32 0.67 5.65 -2.82
CA LEU A 32 1.75 4.68 -2.65
C LEU A 32 2.79 4.79 -3.77
N SER A 33 2.36 5.02 -5.00
CA SER A 33 3.28 5.21 -6.13
C SER A 33 4.16 6.44 -5.93
N CYS A 34 3.58 7.57 -5.52
CA CYS A 34 4.35 8.78 -5.20
C CYS A 34 5.35 8.55 -4.07
N LEU A 35 4.95 7.87 -2.99
CA LEU A 35 5.86 7.57 -1.87
C LEU A 35 7.00 6.62 -2.26
N LEU A 36 6.75 5.70 -3.18
CA LEU A 36 7.78 4.78 -3.66
C LEU A 36 8.72 5.45 -4.66
N GLU A 37 8.20 6.37 -5.48
CA GLU A 37 9.00 7.20 -6.38
C GLU A 37 9.99 8.09 -5.63
N THR A 38 9.58 8.71 -4.50
CA THR A 38 10.50 9.49 -3.66
C THR A 38 11.60 8.64 -3.01
N LEU A 39 11.39 7.33 -2.89
CA LEU A 39 12.38 6.36 -2.42
C LEU A 39 13.24 5.76 -3.56
N GLY A 40 13.07 6.24 -4.81
CA GLY A 40 13.77 5.71 -5.98
C GLY A 40 13.22 4.38 -6.50
N ILE A 41 12.03 3.96 -6.05
CA ILE A 41 11.39 2.69 -6.43
C ILE A 41 10.31 2.98 -7.49
N SER A 42 10.74 3.24 -8.72
CA SER A 42 9.84 3.56 -9.87
C SER A 42 9.08 2.36 -10.45
N ARG A 43 9.08 1.20 -9.77
CA ARG A 43 8.47 -0.05 -10.28
C ARG A 43 6.93 -0.02 -10.27
N PHE A 44 6.33 0.93 -9.57
CA PHE A 44 4.88 1.05 -9.42
C PHE A 44 4.37 2.26 -10.21
N HIS A 45 4.32 2.15 -11.53
CA HIS A 45 3.66 3.15 -12.37
C HIS A 45 2.18 2.80 -12.54
N ALA A 46 1.35 3.30 -11.64
CA ALA A 46 -0.10 3.39 -11.86
C ALA A 46 -0.49 4.88 -11.93
N PHE A 47 0.03 5.57 -12.95
CA PHE A 47 -0.24 6.99 -13.13
C PHE A 47 -1.42 7.18 -14.07
N THR A 48 -2.63 7.06 -13.53
CA THR A 48 -3.71 7.94 -14.01
C THR A 48 -3.72 9.11 -13.04
N ALA A 49 -2.94 10.15 -13.38
CA ALA A 49 -2.72 11.32 -12.53
C ALA A 49 -4.06 11.84 -12.00
N LYS A 50 -4.30 11.68 -10.69
CA LYS A 50 -5.39 12.36 -10.00
C LYS A 50 -4.90 13.76 -9.67
N SER A 51 -5.77 14.77 -9.80
CA SER A 51 -5.39 16.14 -9.45
C SER A 51 -4.98 16.23 -7.96
N PRO A 52 -4.10 17.17 -7.58
CA PRO A 52 -3.71 17.39 -6.18
C PRO A 52 -4.92 17.54 -5.24
N GLY A 53 -5.98 18.23 -5.71
CA GLY A 53 -7.23 18.37 -4.98
C GLY A 53 -7.97 17.05 -4.74
N ALA A 54 -7.92 16.11 -5.69
CA ALA A 54 -8.53 14.79 -5.53
C ALA A 54 -7.78 13.94 -4.49
N ILE A 55 -6.46 14.00 -4.46
CA ILE A 55 -5.63 13.34 -3.43
C ILE A 55 -5.88 13.97 -2.07
N SER A 56 -5.92 15.30 -1.98
CA SER A 56 -6.23 16.00 -0.72
C SER A 56 -7.61 15.60 -0.17
N ARG A 57 -8.65 15.56 -1.03
CA ARG A 57 -9.97 15.08 -0.61
C ARG A 57 -9.97 13.63 -0.17
N PHE A 58 -9.25 12.76 -0.87
CA PHE A 58 -9.11 11.37 -0.46
C PHE A 58 -8.48 11.23 0.93
N LEU A 59 -7.39 11.95 1.19
CA LEU A 59 -6.67 11.87 2.47
C LEU A 59 -7.46 12.49 3.63
N ASN A 60 -8.18 13.59 3.39
CA ASN A 60 -8.74 14.41 4.47
C ASN A 60 -10.27 14.30 4.64
N HIS A 61 -11.01 13.96 3.58
CA HIS A 61 -12.48 14.06 3.58
C HIS A 61 -13.21 12.75 3.29
N GLN A 62 -12.54 11.77 2.67
CA GLN A 62 -13.20 10.50 2.34
C GLN A 62 -13.16 9.51 3.51
N ASN A 63 -14.29 8.84 3.75
CA ASN A 63 -14.42 7.85 4.82
C ASN A 63 -13.78 6.50 4.44
N TRP A 64 -12.44 6.45 4.40
CA TRP A 64 -11.66 5.21 4.33
C TRP A 64 -10.98 4.94 5.68
N SER A 65 -10.77 3.67 6.00
CA SER A 65 -10.27 3.29 7.33
C SER A 65 -8.75 3.35 7.41
N LEU A 66 -8.20 4.49 7.81
CA LEU A 66 -6.78 4.62 8.17
C LEU A 66 -6.38 3.60 9.23
N ARG A 67 -7.27 3.32 10.19
CA ARG A 67 -7.08 2.30 11.22
C ARG A 67 -6.87 0.91 10.62
N THR A 68 -7.62 0.55 9.57
CA THR A 68 -7.47 -0.73 8.87
C THR A 68 -6.13 -0.79 8.16
N LEU A 69 -5.74 0.28 7.45
CA LEU A 69 -4.44 0.37 6.79
C LEU A 69 -3.28 0.17 7.79
N ILE A 70 -3.28 0.90 8.90
CA ILE A 70 -2.25 0.79 9.95
C ILE A 70 -2.20 -0.63 10.52
N ARG A 71 -3.37 -1.26 10.77
CA ARG A 71 -3.44 -2.64 11.23
C ARG A 71 -2.80 -3.60 10.23
N THR A 72 -3.08 -3.47 8.95
CA THR A 72 -2.49 -4.28 7.88
C THR A 72 -0.97 -4.15 7.86
N ILE A 73 -0.45 -2.92 7.87
CA ILE A 73 0.99 -2.63 7.87
C ILE A 73 1.66 -3.27 9.10
N ARG A 74 1.08 -3.07 10.29
CA ARG A 74 1.61 -3.62 11.54
C ARG A 74 1.66 -5.15 11.52
N GLN A 75 0.62 -5.81 11.01
CA GLN A 75 0.59 -7.27 10.92
C GLN A 75 1.67 -7.79 9.97
N HIS A 76 1.88 -7.10 8.85
CA HIS A 76 2.93 -7.47 7.90
C HIS A 76 4.33 -7.28 8.49
N ALA A 77 4.57 -6.15 9.17
CA ALA A 77 5.83 -5.90 9.88
C ALA A 77 6.10 -6.96 10.95
N LEU A 78 5.08 -7.33 11.75
CA LEU A 78 5.19 -8.38 12.77
C LEU A 78 5.56 -9.73 12.18
N ARG A 79 4.89 -10.15 11.09
CA ARG A 79 5.21 -11.41 10.39
C ARG A 79 6.63 -11.39 9.83
N THR A 80 7.03 -10.28 9.23
CA THR A 80 8.39 -10.11 8.69
C THR A 80 9.44 -10.21 9.78
N PHE A 81 9.19 -9.59 10.94
CA PHE A 81 10.04 -9.68 12.11
C PHE A 81 10.15 -11.11 12.63
N GLN A 82 9.02 -11.81 12.83
CA GLN A 82 8.99 -13.20 13.28
C GLN A 82 9.73 -14.14 12.33
N ASP A 83 9.55 -13.99 11.02
CA ASP A 83 10.25 -14.79 10.01
C ASP A 83 11.77 -14.53 10.05
N SER A 84 12.18 -13.28 10.29
CA SER A 84 13.60 -12.93 10.42
C SER A 84 14.27 -13.55 11.65
N LEU A 85 13.50 -13.81 12.72
CA LEU A 85 13.99 -14.52 13.90
C LEU A 85 14.10 -16.02 13.68
N ARG A 86 13.17 -16.60 12.89
CA ARG A 86 13.18 -18.03 12.57
C ARG A 86 14.33 -18.44 11.66
N GLY A 87 14.71 -17.59 10.70
CA GLY A 87 15.87 -17.84 9.83
C GLY A 87 17.24 -17.60 10.48
N ARG A 88 17.27 -17.19 11.76
CA ARG A 88 18.51 -17.05 12.57
C ARG A 88 18.72 -18.22 13.54
N ARG A 89 17.81 -19.20 13.56
CA ARG A 89 17.96 -20.47 14.28
C ARG A 89 18.32 -21.56 13.29
#